data_AF-A0A0E1NKD7-F1
#
_entry.id   AF-A0A0E1NKD7-F1
#
_cell.length_a   1.000
_cell.length_b   1.000
_cell.length_c   1.000
_cell.angle_alpha   90.00
_cell.angle_beta   90.00
_cell.angle_gamma   90.00
#
_symmetry.space_group_name_H-M   'P 1'
#
loop_
_entity.id
_entity.type
_entity.pdbx_description
1 polymer ?
#
loop_
_entity_poly.entity_id
_entity_poly.type
_entity_poly.pdbx_seq_one_letter_code
_entity_poly.pdbx_strand_id
1 'polypeptide(L)'
;MELNPVFARRLYLCWLISRGESLNVPRLMELTGWPRRTLQDVLKALPGLGITMTFVQDGVRNNAGYYRLDSWGPLNKKWIDDNHNFILAAIE
;
A
#
# COMPACT_ATOMS: atom_id res chain seq x y z
N MET A 1 -13.02 16.05 -8.70
CA MET A 1 -13.54 14.67 -8.54
C MET A 1 -13.13 14.23 -7.15
N GLU A 2 -14.07 13.86 -6.29
CA GLU A 2 -13.72 13.36 -4.96
C GLU A 2 -13.46 11.85 -5.03
N LEU A 3 -12.30 11.42 -4.54
CA LEU A 3 -11.96 10.01 -4.45
C LEU A 3 -12.48 9.47 -3.12
N ASN A 4 -13.15 8.31 -3.13
CA ASN A 4 -13.61 7.70 -1.88
C ASN A 4 -12.42 7.42 -0.93
N PRO A 5 -12.46 7.82 0.36
CA PRO A 5 -11.32 7.66 1.27
C PRO A 5 -10.86 6.22 1.48
N VAL A 6 -11.76 5.23 1.40
CA VAL A 6 -11.39 3.81 1.50
C VAL A 6 -10.61 3.37 0.25
N PHE A 7 -11.01 3.83 -0.92
CA PHE A 7 -10.29 3.54 -2.16
C PHE A 7 -8.97 4.32 -2.23
N ALA A 8 -8.94 5.57 -1.79
CA ALA A 8 -7.74 6.40 -1.69
C ALA A 8 -6.63 5.74 -0.86
N ARG A 9 -6.98 5.18 0.32
CA ARG A 9 -6.03 4.43 1.15
C ARG A 9 -5.41 3.24 0.41
N ARG A 10 -6.19 2.53 -0.42
CA ARG A 10 -5.69 1.39 -1.22
C ARG A 10 -4.67 1.85 -2.25
N LEU A 11 -4.99 2.89 -3.02
CA LEU A 11 -4.09 3.44 -4.03
C LEU A 11 -2.80 3.98 -3.40
N TYR A 12 -2.93 4.76 -2.33
CA TYR A 12 -1.78 5.35 -1.65
C TYR A 12 -0.86 4.30 -1.04
N LEU A 13 -1.42 3.23 -0.45
CA LEU A 13 -0.61 2.15 0.10
C LEU A 13 0.17 1.40 -0.99
N CYS A 14 -0.45 1.13 -2.14
CA CYS A 14 0.25 0.55 -3.29
C CYS A 14 1.38 1.46 -3.77
N TRP A 15 1.14 2.77 -3.85
CA TRP A 15 2.15 3.76 -4.23
C TRP A 15 3.33 3.74 -3.25
N LEU A 16 3.07 3.83 -1.93
CA LEU A 16 4.12 3.79 -0.90
C LEU A 16 4.99 2.54 -1.03
N ILE A 17 4.37 1.36 -1.13
CA ILE A 17 5.10 0.08 -1.22
C ILE A 17 5.88 -0.03 -2.55
N SER A 18 5.38 0.56 -3.63
CA SER A 18 6.09 0.57 -4.91
C SER A 18 7.33 1.47 -4.93
N ARG A 19 7.42 2.44 -4.01
CA ARG A 19 8.48 3.46 -3.93
C ARG A 19 9.47 3.21 -2.80
N GLY A 20 9.01 2.62 -1.70
CA GLY A 20 9.82 2.37 -0.52
C GLY A 20 10.50 1.02 -0.59
N GLU A 21 11.78 0.99 -0.22
CA GLU A 21 12.46 -0.26 0.04
C GLU A 21 11.97 -0.86 1.36
N SER A 22 11.71 -2.17 1.35
CA SER A 22 11.47 -2.97 2.54
C SER A 22 10.39 -2.47 3.51
N LEU A 23 9.24 -2.02 2.99
CA LEU A 23 8.12 -1.56 3.82
C LEU A 23 7.32 -2.73 4.42
N ASN A 24 7.19 -2.75 5.73
CA ASN A 24 6.36 -3.68 6.49
C ASN A 24 5.31 -2.93 7.32
N VAL A 25 4.41 -3.66 7.99
CA VAL A 25 3.32 -3.01 8.72
C VAL A 25 3.81 -2.00 9.76
N PRO A 26 4.78 -2.30 10.65
CA PRO A 26 5.35 -1.29 11.55
C PRO A 26 5.87 -0.04 10.83
N ARG A 27 6.66 -0.20 9.76
CA ARG A 27 7.20 0.96 9.02
C ARG A 27 6.12 1.77 8.32
N LEU A 28 5.09 1.11 7.81
CA LEU A 28 3.93 1.78 7.22
C LEU A 28 3.11 2.54 8.27
N MET A 29 3.02 2.05 9.50
CA MET A 29 2.39 2.79 10.60
C MET A 29 3.16 4.08 10.88
N GLU A 30 4.49 4.02 10.93
CA GLU A 30 5.33 5.21 11.15
C GLU A 30 5.18 6.25 10.02
N LEU A 31 5.10 5.80 8.76
CA LEU A 31 4.99 6.69 7.60
C LEU A 31 3.59 7.31 7.45
N THR A 32 2.54 6.58 7.81
CA THR A 32 1.15 6.98 7.53
C THR A 32 0.41 7.50 8.76
N GLY A 33 0.86 7.18 9.97
CA GLY A 33 0.11 7.38 11.20
C GLY A 33 -1.12 6.47 11.33
N TRP A 34 -1.35 5.53 10.39
CA TRP A 34 -2.54 4.69 10.42
C TRP A 34 -2.41 3.55 11.44
N PRO A 35 -3.51 3.17 12.12
CA PRO A 35 -3.52 1.99 12.97
C PRO A 35 -3.15 0.72 12.19
N ARG A 36 -2.50 -0.23 12.87
CA ARG A 36 -2.14 -1.54 12.32
C ARG A 36 -3.30 -2.22 11.59
N ARG A 37 -4.49 -2.20 12.20
CA ARG A 37 -5.71 -2.83 11.67
C ARG A 37 -6.10 -2.24 10.32
N THR A 38 -6.03 -0.90 10.18
CA THR A 38 -6.32 -0.18 8.92
C THR A 38 -5.40 -0.65 7.80
N LEU A 39 -4.09 -0.71 8.04
CA LEU A 39 -3.13 -1.19 7.05
C LEU A 39 -3.41 -2.64 6.65
N GLN A 40 -3.67 -3.51 7.63
CA GLN A 40 -4.00 -4.91 7.38
C GLN A 40 -5.30 -5.08 6.57
N ASP A 41 -6.33 -4.28 6.85
CA ASP A 41 -7.58 -4.29 6.07
C ASP A 41 -7.38 -3.83 4.64
N VAL A 42 -6.58 -2.76 4.44
CA VAL A 42 -6.22 -2.29 3.10
C VAL A 42 -5.48 -3.39 2.34
N LEU A 43 -4.41 -3.94 2.92
CA LEU A 43 -3.59 -5.01 2.32
C LEU A 43 -4.44 -6.23 1.94
N LYS A 44 -5.36 -6.65 2.82
CA LYS A 44 -6.26 -7.78 2.58
C LYS A 44 -7.25 -7.53 1.44
N ALA A 45 -7.61 -6.27 1.17
CA ALA A 45 -8.55 -5.91 0.12
C ALA A 45 -7.91 -5.80 -1.29
N LEU A 46 -6.59 -5.62 -1.39
CA LEU A 46 -5.90 -5.39 -2.67
C LEU A 46 -6.08 -6.53 -3.70
N PRO A 47 -6.04 -7.82 -3.32
CA PRO A 47 -6.28 -8.91 -4.28
C PRO A 47 -7.66 -8.84 -4.96
N GLY A 48 -8.67 -8.34 -4.25
CA GLY A 48 -10.02 -8.14 -4.82
C GLY A 48 -10.07 -7.06 -5.91
N LEU A 49 -9.03 -6.24 -6.04
CA LEU A 49 -8.84 -5.27 -7.12
C LEU A 49 -7.92 -5.81 -8.23
N GLY A 50 -7.48 -7.07 -8.16
CA GLY A 50 -6.51 -7.65 -9.10
C GLY A 50 -5.06 -7.26 -8.85
N ILE A 51 -4.76 -6.62 -7.71
CA ILE A 51 -3.41 -6.21 -7.32
C ILE A 51 -2.72 -7.38 -6.62
N THR A 52 -1.49 -7.69 -7.03
CA THR A 52 -0.70 -8.78 -6.45
C THR A 52 0.45 -8.22 -5.63
N MET A 53 0.60 -8.71 -4.40
CA MET A 53 1.65 -8.30 -3.48
C MET A 53 2.12 -9.48 -2.65
N THR A 54 3.43 -9.63 -2.54
CA THR A 54 4.07 -10.68 -1.76
C THR A 54 4.71 -10.10 -0.50
N PHE A 55 4.62 -10.82 0.61
CA PHE A 55 5.44 -10.54 1.79
C PHE A 55 6.72 -11.38 1.72
N VAL A 56 7.85 -10.72 1.53
CA VAL A 56 9.18 -11.33 1.35
C VAL A 56 9.85 -11.49 2.72
N GLN A 57 10.40 -12.68 2.98
CA GLN A 57 11.12 -12.99 4.22
C GLN A 57 12.46 -13.65 3.87
N ASP A 58 13.58 -13.03 4.23
CA ASP A 58 14.93 -13.52 3.91
C ASP A 58 15.45 -14.55 4.93
N GLY A 59 14.57 -15.46 5.39
CA GLY A 59 14.95 -16.59 6.26
C GLY A 59 15.32 -16.25 7.71
N VAL A 60 15.34 -14.98 8.12
CA VAL A 60 15.64 -14.59 9.51
C VAL A 60 14.43 -14.84 10.42
N ARG A 61 14.62 -15.67 11.46
CA ARG A 61 13.66 -15.86 12.55
C ARG A 61 13.51 -14.56 13.34
N ASN A 62 12.57 -13.70 12.93
CA ASN A 62 11.98 -12.59 13.71
C ASN A 62 10.80 -11.88 13.00
N ASN A 63 10.16 -12.51 12.00
CA ASN A 63 9.15 -11.85 11.15
C ASN A 63 9.64 -10.55 10.47
N ALA A 64 10.96 -10.40 10.33
CA ALA A 64 11.57 -9.32 9.56
C ALA A 64 11.38 -9.62 8.08
N GLY A 65 10.27 -9.13 7.53
CA GLY A 65 9.95 -9.19 6.11
C GLY A 65 9.35 -7.87 5.64
N TYR A 66 9.06 -7.77 4.35
CA TYR A 66 8.51 -6.57 3.74
C TYR A 66 7.55 -6.91 2.61
N TYR A 67 6.65 -5.98 2.30
CA TYR A 67 5.76 -6.09 1.14
C TYR A 67 6.49 -5.67 -0.13
N ARG A 68 6.30 -6.45 -1.18
CA ARG A 68 6.73 -6.13 -2.55
C ARG A 68 5.50 -6.18 -3.45
N LEU A 69 5.22 -5.05 -4.09
CA LEU A 69 4.17 -4.98 -5.10
C LEU A 69 4.62 -5.70 -6.37
N ASP A 70 3.99 -6.83 -6.69
CA ASP A 70 4.37 -7.65 -7.86
C ASP A 70 3.57 -7.25 -9.12
N SER A 71 2.32 -6.79 -8.95
CA SER A 71 1.50 -6.30 -10.06
C SER A 71 0.47 -5.27 -9.61
N TRP A 72 0.28 -4.23 -10.41
CA TRP A 72 -0.76 -3.21 -10.24
C TRP A 72 -2.16 -3.71 -10.66
N GLY A 73 -2.24 -4.87 -11.31
CA GLY A 73 -3.48 -5.37 -11.87
C GLY A 73 -4.07 -4.41 -12.91
N PRO A 74 -5.36 -4.04 -12.80
CA PRO A 74 -6.01 -3.11 -13.72
C PRO A 74 -5.67 -1.63 -13.43
N LEU A 75 -4.93 -1.32 -12.37
CA LEU A 75 -4.62 0.06 -12.00
C LEU A 75 -3.52 0.67 -12.88
N ASN A 76 -3.73 1.91 -13.30
CA ASN A 76 -2.72 2.66 -14.05
C ASN A 76 -1.65 3.21 -13.10
N LYS A 77 -0.49 2.53 -13.04
CA LYS A 77 0.67 2.95 -12.24
C LYS A 77 1.05 4.41 -12.47
N LYS A 78 1.16 4.84 -13.75
CA LYS A 78 1.59 6.20 -14.09
C LYS A 78 0.63 7.25 -13.52
N TRP A 79 -0.67 7.01 -13.65
CA TRP A 79 -1.66 7.93 -13.09
C TRP A 79 -1.53 8.04 -11.57
N ILE A 80 -1.31 6.92 -10.87
CA ILE A 80 -1.13 6.93 -9.41
C ILE A 80 0.15 7.67 -9.02
N ASP A 81 1.25 7.43 -9.73
CA ASP A 81 2.52 8.13 -9.52
C ASP A 81 2.37 9.65 -9.72
N ASP A 82 1.69 10.08 -10.78
CA ASP A 82 1.49 11.50 -11.10
C ASP A 82 0.52 12.20 -10.12
N ASN A 83 -0.39 11.44 -9.46
CA ASN A 83 -1.48 11.98 -8.65
C ASN A 83 -1.40 11.61 -7.15
N HIS A 84 -0.28 11.07 -6.66
CA HIS A 84 -0.16 10.59 -5.28
C HIS A 84 -0.53 11.63 -4.21
N ASN A 85 -0.20 12.91 -4.41
CA ASN A 85 -0.58 13.99 -3.48
C ASN A 85 -2.09 14.22 -3.44
N PHE A 86 -2.75 14.19 -4.59
CA PHE A 86 -4.21 14.27 -4.68
C PHE A 86 -4.88 13.06 -4.00
N ILE A 87 -4.32 11.86 -4.21
CA ILE A 87 -4.81 10.64 -3.57
C ILE A 87 -4.66 10.72 -2.05
N LEU A 88 -3.52 11.20 -1.55
CA LEU A 88 -3.26 11.38 -0.12
C LEU A 88 -4.25 12.36 0.51
N ALA A 89 -4.48 13.51 -0.14
CA ALA A 89 -5.43 14.51 0.35
C ALA A 89 -6.88 13.98 0.45
N ALA A 90 -7.24 12.99 -0.37
CA ALA A 90 -8.58 12.39 -0.35
C ALA A 90 -8.78 11.28 0.71
N ILE A 91 -7.78 11.04 1.57
CA ILE A 91 -7.87 10.06 2.66
C ILE A 91 -8.54 10.64 3.91
N GLU A 92 -8.46 11.96 4.07
CA GLU A 92 -9.05 12.73 5.17
C GLU A 92 -10.59 12.78 5.08
#